data_AF-A0AAJ2A1T7-F1
#
_entry.id   AF-A0AAJ2A1T7-F1
#
_cell.length_a   1.000
_cell.length_b   1.000
_cell.length_c   1.000
_cell.angle_alpha   90.00
_cell.angle_beta   90.00
_cell.angle_gamma   90.00
#
_symmetry.space_group_name_H-M   'P 1'
#
loop_
_entity.id
_entity.type
_entity.pdbx_description
1 polymer ?
#
loop_
_entity_poly.entity_id
_entity_poly.type
_entity_poly.pdbx_seq_one_letter_code
_entity_poly.pdbx_strand_id
1 'polypeptide(L)'
;MSFDAANIAASMRLDIPVLCADTCSILDVMRDPTRDTFTAPDSEAALGMIHAMERGSLLSLVAQQVRTELDEHLPHIAEEASKQVKETLQNSFLWLQ
;
A
#
# COMPACT_ATOMS: atom_id res chain seq x y z
N MET A 1 0.43 -18.10 -7.96
CA MET A 1 -0.78 -18.20 -8.79
C MET A 1 -0.36 -18.10 -10.25
N SER A 2 -0.88 -18.98 -11.11
CA SER A 2 -0.71 -18.91 -12.57
C SER A 2 -1.42 -17.67 -13.09
N PHE A 3 -0.75 -16.93 -13.97
CA PHE A 3 -1.34 -15.81 -14.71
C PHE A 3 -2.52 -16.32 -15.53
N ASP A 4 -3.75 -15.96 -15.18
CA ASP A 4 -4.87 -16.18 -16.08
C ASP A 4 -4.91 -15.02 -17.08
N ALA A 5 -4.41 -15.28 -18.29
CA ALA A 5 -4.42 -14.34 -19.39
C ALA A 5 -5.82 -13.76 -19.67
N ALA A 6 -6.89 -14.46 -19.26
CA ALA A 6 -8.25 -13.97 -19.37
C ALA A 6 -8.50 -12.69 -18.56
N ASN A 7 -7.90 -12.54 -17.37
CA ASN A 7 -8.08 -11.35 -16.53
C ASN A 7 -7.37 -10.12 -17.08
N ILE A 8 -6.19 -10.31 -17.68
CA ILE A 8 -5.46 -9.23 -18.37
C ILE A 8 -6.25 -8.82 -19.62
N ALA A 9 -6.70 -9.79 -20.43
CA ALA A 9 -7.47 -9.51 -21.64
C ALA A 9 -8.82 -8.84 -21.35
N ALA A 10 -9.48 -9.17 -20.24
CA ALA A 10 -10.70 -8.49 -19.81
C ALA A 10 -10.44 -7.03 -19.43
N SER A 11 -9.31 -6.75 -18.77
CA SER A 11 -8.93 -5.39 -18.35
C SER A 11 -8.57 -4.50 -19.54
N MET A 12 -7.95 -5.06 -20.59
CA MET A 12 -7.68 -4.35 -21.85
C MET A 12 -8.96 -3.88 -22.56
N ARG A 13 -10.13 -4.51 -22.31
CA ARG A 13 -11.41 -4.11 -22.90
C ARG A 13 -12.06 -2.92 -22.19
N LEU A 14 -11.62 -2.60 -20.98
CA LEU A 14 -12.18 -1.55 -20.16
C LEU A 14 -11.43 -0.22 -20.29
N ASP A 15 -10.37 -0.17 -21.11
CA ASP A 15 -9.48 1.00 -21.28
C ASP A 15 -8.90 1.52 -19.93
N ILE A 16 -8.71 0.58 -18.99
CA ILE A 16 -8.16 0.88 -17.66
C ILE A 16 -6.65 0.66 -17.70
N PRO A 17 -5.83 1.62 -17.24
CA PRO A 17 -4.38 1.44 -17.16
C PRO A 17 -4.01 0.29 -16.23
N VAL A 18 -2.99 -0.48 -16.62
CA VAL A 18 -2.45 -1.57 -15.82
C VAL A 18 -1.05 -1.21 -15.33
N LEU A 19 -0.87 -1.14 -14.01
CA LEU A 19 0.42 -0.97 -13.35
C LEU A 19 1.06 -2.33 -13.09
N CYS A 20 2.21 -2.55 -13.71
CA CYS A 20 3.08 -3.69 -13.44
C CYS A 20 4.24 -3.22 -12.55
N ALA A 21 3.99 -3.06 -11.25
CA ALA A 21 5.04 -2.69 -10.32
C ALA A 21 5.93 -3.91 -10.01
N ASP A 22 7.23 -3.69 -9.88
CA ASP A 22 8.11 -4.74 -9.38
C ASP A 22 7.85 -5.00 -7.90
N THR A 23 8.03 -6.25 -7.49
CA THR A 23 7.79 -6.70 -6.12
C THR A 23 8.57 -5.87 -5.10
N CYS A 24 9.81 -5.48 -5.40
CA CYS A 24 10.66 -4.72 -4.48
C CYS A 24 10.08 -3.32 -4.21
N SER A 25 9.62 -2.61 -5.25
CA SER A 25 8.99 -1.29 -5.11
C SER A 25 7.72 -1.35 -4.26
N ILE A 26 6.89 -2.39 -4.41
CA ILE A 26 5.69 -2.54 -3.57
C ILE A 26 6.09 -2.84 -2.12
N LEU A 27 7.08 -3.71 -1.91
CA LEU A 27 7.56 -4.06 -0.58
C LEU A 27 8.26 -2.89 0.11
N ASP A 28 8.95 -2.01 -0.61
CA ASP A 28 9.55 -0.80 -0.04
C ASP A 28 8.48 0.16 0.49
N VAL A 29 7.34 0.31 -0.22
CA VAL A 29 6.18 1.08 0.28
C VAL A 29 5.55 0.41 1.51
N MET A 30 5.47 -0.92 1.52
CA MET A 30 4.80 -1.67 2.60
C MET A 30 5.64 -1.83 3.87
N ARG A 31 6.95 -2.05 3.74
CA ARG A 31 7.78 -2.55 4.85
C ARG A 31 8.14 -1.48 5.86
N ASP A 32 8.24 -0.21 5.48
CA ASP A 32 8.40 0.90 6.42
C ASP A 32 8.39 2.29 5.69
N PRO A 33 7.27 3.02 5.66
CA PRO A 33 7.22 4.38 5.12
C PRO A 33 7.95 5.42 6.00
N THR A 34 8.55 5.02 7.12
CA THR A 34 9.33 5.90 8.02
C THR A 34 10.84 5.79 7.82
N ARG A 35 11.32 4.97 6.87
CA ARG A 35 12.73 4.94 6.48
C ARG A 35 13.20 6.33 6.05
N ASP A 36 14.41 6.72 6.46
CA ASP A 36 15.04 8.01 6.13
C ASP A 36 15.09 8.32 4.62
N THR A 37 15.05 7.28 3.79
CA THR A 37 15.09 7.39 2.32
C THR A 37 13.70 7.58 1.69
N PHE A 38 12.61 7.39 2.44
CA PHE A 38 11.25 7.53 1.94
C PHE A 38 10.81 8.98 2.10
N THR A 39 10.44 9.63 0.99
CA THR A 39 10.09 11.04 1.00
C THR A 39 8.58 11.25 1.05
N ALA A 40 8.14 12.44 1.47
CA ALA A 40 6.72 12.80 1.44
C ALA A 40 6.09 12.68 0.04
N PRO A 41 6.76 13.08 -1.07
CA PRO A 41 6.28 12.81 -2.42
C PRO A 41 6.08 11.33 -2.75
N ASP A 42 6.99 10.44 -2.29
CA ASP A 42 6.85 9.00 -2.51
C ASP A 42 5.60 8.45 -1.80
N SER A 43 5.34 8.96 -0.59
CA SER A 43 4.14 8.64 0.19
C SER A 43 2.87 9.07 -0.56
N GLU A 44 2.85 10.31 -1.06
CA GLU A 44 1.71 10.88 -1.77
C GLU A 44 1.44 10.12 -3.08
N ALA A 45 2.48 9.80 -3.84
CA ALA A 45 2.37 9.02 -5.06
C ALA A 45 1.83 7.60 -4.78
N ALA A 46 2.36 6.92 -3.75
CA ALA A 46 1.90 5.59 -3.35
C ALA A 46 0.41 5.60 -2.95
N LEU A 47 0.00 6.56 -2.12
CA LEU A 47 -1.40 6.72 -1.71
C LEU A 47 -2.31 7.06 -2.90
N GLY A 48 -1.85 7.92 -3.82
CA GLY A 48 -2.57 8.25 -5.04
C GLY A 48 -2.81 7.02 -5.94
N MET A 49 -1.80 6.15 -6.07
CA MET A 49 -1.92 4.89 -6.80
C MET A 49 -2.91 3.94 -6.14
N ILE A 50 -2.84 3.76 -4.81
CA ILE A 50 -3.79 2.93 -4.06
C ILE A 50 -5.22 3.44 -4.26
N HIS A 51 -5.42 4.75 -4.15
CA HIS A 51 -6.73 5.36 -4.34
C HIS A 51 -7.28 5.17 -5.76
N ALA A 52 -6.43 5.26 -6.77
CA ALA A 52 -6.83 4.98 -8.16
C ALA A 52 -7.22 3.51 -8.36
N MET A 53 -6.57 2.57 -7.65
CA MET A 53 -6.92 1.15 -7.66
C MET A 53 -8.25 0.88 -6.96
N GLU A 54 -8.49 1.48 -5.79
CA GLU A 54 -9.75 1.34 -5.05
C GLU A 54 -10.97 1.86 -5.84
N ARG A 55 -10.76 2.91 -6.64
CA ARG A 55 -11.80 3.46 -7.54
C ARG A 55 -12.00 2.65 -8.82
N GLY A 56 -11.18 1.63 -9.07
CA GLY A 56 -11.21 0.85 -10.31
C GLY A 56 -10.68 1.62 -11.54
N SER A 57 -9.99 2.75 -11.33
CA SER A 57 -9.36 3.54 -12.41
C SER A 57 -7.92 3.13 -12.71
N LEU A 58 -7.36 2.20 -11.93
CA LEU A 58 -6.04 1.61 -12.12
C LEU A 58 -6.12 0.13 -11.72
N LEU A 59 -5.62 -0.77 -12.57
CA LEU A 59 -5.42 -2.16 -12.18
C LEU A 59 -3.95 -2.37 -11.82
N SER A 60 -3.64 -3.10 -10.74
CA SER A 60 -2.27 -3.46 -10.40
C SER A 60 -2.06 -4.96 -10.41
N LEU A 61 -0.93 -5.39 -10.94
CA LEU A 61 -0.48 -6.77 -10.85
C LEU A 61 0.45 -6.92 -9.66
N VAL A 62 0.03 -7.72 -8.70
CA VAL A 62 0.78 -7.94 -7.46
C VAL A 62 1.27 -9.38 -7.43
N ALA A 63 2.57 -9.57 -7.21
CA ALA A 63 3.15 -10.89 -7.07
C ALA A 63 2.60 -11.60 -5.83
N GLN A 64 2.46 -12.92 -5.91
CA GLN A 64 1.94 -13.72 -4.80
C GLN A 64 2.72 -13.52 -3.48
N GLN A 65 4.04 -13.35 -3.58
CA GLN A 65 4.89 -13.09 -2.43
C GLN A 65 4.49 -11.80 -1.69
N VAL A 66 4.17 -10.73 -2.43
CA VAL A 66 3.72 -9.47 -1.83
C VAL A 66 2.45 -9.67 -1.03
N ARG A 67 1.49 -10.46 -1.55
CA ARG A 67 0.27 -10.79 -0.80
C ARG A 67 0.58 -11.54 0.48
N THR A 68 1.46 -12.55 0.40
CA THR A 68 1.86 -13.34 1.58
C THR A 68 2.53 -12.45 2.63
N GLU A 69 3.47 -11.60 2.23
CA GLU A 69 4.13 -10.67 3.16
C GLU A 69 3.15 -9.63 3.74
N LEU A 70 2.20 -9.14 2.94
CA LEU A 70 1.15 -8.25 3.43
C LEU A 70 0.32 -8.95 4.51
N ASP A 71 -0.16 -10.16 4.25
CA ASP A 71 -1.00 -10.91 5.18
C ASP A 71 -0.25 -11.22 6.51
N GLU A 72 1.06 -11.46 6.43
CA GLU A 72 1.91 -11.75 7.58
C GLU A 72 2.23 -10.51 8.43
N HIS A 73 2.50 -9.36 7.79
CA HIS A 73 3.00 -8.16 8.47
C HIS A 73 1.92 -7.11 8.77
N LEU A 74 0.85 -7.03 7.97
CA LEU A 74 -0.19 -6.01 8.12
C LEU A 74 -0.85 -6.00 9.52
N PRO A 75 -1.15 -7.14 10.17
CA PRO A 75 -1.71 -7.13 11.53
C PRO A 75 -0.79 -6.45 12.54
N HIS A 76 0.51 -6.74 12.48
CA HIS A 76 1.52 -6.15 13.37
C HIS A 76 1.67 -4.64 13.11
N ILE A 77 1.78 -4.24 11.84
CA ILE A 77 1.89 -2.83 11.45
C ILE A 77 0.64 -2.04 11.90
N ALA A 78 -0.55 -2.62 11.75
CA ALA A 78 -1.80 -1.98 12.18
C ALA A 78 -1.86 -1.81 13.70
N GLU A 79 -1.38 -2.79 14.47
CA GLU A 79 -1.29 -2.69 15.93
C GLU A 79 -0.30 -1.60 16.37
N GLU A 80 0.90 -1.56 15.77
CA GLU A 80 1.92 -0.55 16.07
C GLU A 80 1.45 0.87 15.71
N ALA A 81 0.86 1.05 14.53
CA ALA A 81 0.31 2.32 14.10
C ALA A 81 -0.82 2.78 15.05
N SER A 82 -1.73 1.87 15.44
CA SER A 82 -2.81 2.18 16.36
C SER A 82 -2.29 2.58 17.75
N LYS A 83 -1.23 1.92 18.22
CA LYS A 83 -0.57 2.24 19.49
C LYS A 83 0.07 3.64 19.43
N GLN A 84 0.82 3.95 18.38
CA GLN A 84 1.44 5.27 18.22
C GLN A 84 0.41 6.38 18.13
N VAL A 85 -0.64 6.22 17.33
CA VAL A 85 -1.73 7.22 17.25
C VAL A 85 -2.36 7.46 18.62
N LYS A 86 -2.62 6.39 19.39
CA LYS A 86 -3.16 6.49 20.74
C LYS A 86 -2.22 7.24 21.68
N GLU A 87 -0.93 6.92 21.66
CA GLU A 87 0.09 7.61 22.46
C GLU A 87 0.20 9.10 22.08
N THR A 88 0.23 9.43 20.79
CA THR A 88 0.28 10.82 20.32
C THR A 88 -0.95 11.62 20.75
N LEU A 89 -2.15 11.03 20.64
CA LEU A 89 -3.39 11.68 21.07
C LEU A 89 -3.46 11.87 22.59
N GLN A 90 -3.01 10.88 23.37
CA GLN A 90 -2.95 10.97 24.83
C GLN A 90 -1.93 12.03 25.30
N ASN A 91 -0.75 12.06 24.69
CA ASN A 91 0.27 13.05 25.00
C ASN A 91 -0.19 14.47 24.63
N SER A 92 -0.87 14.64 23.49
CA SER A 92 -1.43 15.94 23.09
C SER A 92 -2.49 16.47 24.07
N PHE A 93 -3.24 15.58 24.71
CA PHE A 93 -4.24 15.95 25.73
C PHE A 93 -3.60 16.42 27.05
N LEU A 94 -2.41 15.89 27.39
CA LEU A 94 -1.64 16.28 28.58
C LEU A 94 -0.98 17.66 28.46
N TRP A 95 -0.74 18.16 27.24
CA TRP A 95 -0.21 19.52 27.01
C TRP A 95 -1.28 20.62 26.97
N LEU A 96 -2.57 20.25 27.03
CA LEU A 96 -3.72 21.16 26.99
C LEU A 96 -4.39 21.37 28.37
N GLN A 97 -3.84 20.78 29.45
CA GLN A 97 -4.22 21.04 30.85
C GLN A 97 -3.12 21.82 31.57
#